data_AF-A0A920URM2-F1
#
_entry.id   AF-A0A920URM2-F1
#
_cell.length_a   1.000
_cell.length_b   1.000
_cell.length_c   1.000
_cell.angle_alpha   90.00
_cell.angle_beta   90.00
_cell.angle_gamma   90.00
#
_symmetry.space_group_name_H-M   'P 1'
#
loop_
_entity.id
_entity.type
_entity.pdbx_description
1 polymer ?
#
loop_
_entity_poly.entity_id
_entity_poly.type
_entity_poly.pdbx_seq_one_letter_code
_entity_poly.pdbx_strand_id
1 'polypeptide(L)'
;MLGRSMQYESLKHFDQDTFFFELPIDTAMEKVSNTHPYYKGVMEHEQYDEWWSSYSLRDKYSEMAIPSLFITGWFDSLSNENFKLFNGWTKKAKTQDARSKTKLIIGPWSHQIAPGAEYPWVKMANTLIAPLEKALSGVIEMHMHLG
;
A
#
# COMPACT_ATOMS: atom_id res chain seq x y z
N MET A 1 9.12 14.50 -6.29
CA MET A 1 7.71 14.64 -5.87
C MET A 1 7.32 13.46 -4.97
N LEU A 2 7.83 13.43 -3.74
CA LEU A 2 7.51 12.42 -2.73
C LEU A 2 6.69 13.11 -1.63
N GLY A 3 5.54 12.53 -1.24
CA GLY A 3 4.94 12.81 0.08
C GLY A 3 3.72 13.74 0.18
N ARG A 4 3.00 14.08 -0.89
CA ARG A 4 1.71 14.83 -0.77
C ARG A 4 0.44 13.96 -0.85
N SER A 5 0.54 12.64 -0.65
CA SER A 5 -0.63 11.75 -0.64
C SER A 5 -1.16 11.44 0.77
N MET A 6 -0.65 12.07 1.83
CA MET A 6 -1.28 11.92 3.13
C MET A 6 -2.56 12.74 3.20
N GLN A 7 -3.66 12.04 3.40
CA GLN A 7 -5.06 12.47 3.52
C GLN A 7 -5.33 13.50 4.65
N TYR A 8 -4.32 14.10 5.26
CA TYR A 8 -4.50 15.03 6.39
C TYR A 8 -5.39 16.23 6.04
N GLU A 9 -5.25 16.78 4.83
CA GLU A 9 -6.11 17.90 4.41
C GLU A 9 -7.57 17.47 4.23
N SER A 10 -7.84 16.27 3.71
CA SER A 10 -9.22 15.76 3.64
C SER A 10 -9.83 15.50 5.01
N LEU A 11 -9.02 15.07 6.00
CA LEU A 11 -9.51 14.83 7.36
C LEU A 11 -9.95 16.10 8.08
N LYS A 12 -9.34 17.26 7.78
CA LYS A 12 -9.75 18.56 8.36
C LYS A 12 -11.16 18.99 7.94
N HIS A 13 -11.65 18.44 6.83
CA HIS A 13 -12.95 18.79 6.25
C HIS A 13 -14.00 17.69 6.46
N PHE A 14 -13.67 16.66 7.25
CA PHE A 14 -14.55 15.55 7.55
C PHE A 14 -14.88 15.57 9.05
N ASP A 15 -16.17 15.65 9.38
CA ASP A 15 -16.64 15.61 10.77
C ASP A 15 -16.51 14.18 11.33
N GLN A 16 -15.32 13.88 11.85
CA GLN A 16 -14.98 12.55 12.36
C GLN A 16 -15.81 12.17 13.58
N ASP A 17 -16.06 13.11 14.48
CA ASP A 17 -16.75 12.82 15.75
C ASP A 17 -18.20 12.41 15.47
N THR A 18 -18.90 13.16 14.63
CA THR A 18 -20.26 12.78 14.22
C THR A 18 -20.27 11.41 13.54
N PHE A 19 -19.34 11.14 12.63
CA PHE A 19 -19.29 9.84 11.95
C PHE A 19 -19.03 8.67 12.91
N PHE A 20 -18.08 8.80 13.84
CA PHE A 20 -17.70 7.70 14.74
C PHE A 20 -18.76 7.36 15.78
N PHE A 21 -19.61 8.31 16.17
CA PHE A 21 -20.63 8.12 17.18
C PHE A 21 -22.05 7.97 16.62
N GLU A 22 -22.24 8.06 15.30
CA GLU A 22 -23.53 7.85 14.66
C GLU A 22 -23.88 6.36 14.52
N LEU A 23 -25.15 6.03 14.79
CA LEU A 23 -25.73 4.72 14.54
C LEU A 23 -27.11 4.89 13.87
N PRO A 24 -27.51 3.98 12.95
CA PRO A 24 -26.78 2.79 12.53
C PRO A 24 -25.63 3.08 11.55
N ILE A 25 -24.60 2.22 11.55
CA ILE A 25 -23.35 2.45 10.80
C ILE A 25 -23.59 2.55 9.30
N ASP A 26 -24.52 1.79 8.74
CA ASP A 26 -24.84 1.80 7.30
C ASP A 26 -25.27 3.16 6.75
N THR A 27 -25.84 4.03 7.59
CA THR A 27 -26.26 5.40 7.23
C THR A 27 -25.35 6.50 7.80
N ALA A 28 -24.34 6.14 8.61
CA ALA A 28 -23.50 7.12 9.32
C ALA A 28 -22.78 8.11 8.39
N MET A 29 -22.35 7.65 7.21
CA MET A 29 -21.67 8.50 6.22
C MET A 29 -22.55 9.63 5.67
N GLU A 30 -23.88 9.44 5.64
CA GLU A 30 -24.86 10.43 5.15
C GLU A 30 -24.95 11.66 6.06
N LYS A 31 -24.54 11.53 7.33
CA LYS A 31 -24.54 12.64 8.29
C LYS A 31 -23.42 13.65 8.06
N VAL A 32 -22.33 13.19 7.48
CA VAL A 32 -21.07 13.95 7.42
C VAL A 32 -20.66 14.28 5.99
N SER A 33 -21.27 13.63 4.99
CA SER A 33 -21.01 13.88 3.58
C SER A 33 -22.14 13.38 2.68
N ASN A 34 -22.17 13.84 1.42
CA ASN A 34 -22.94 13.14 0.40
C ASN A 34 -22.28 11.77 0.15
N THR A 35 -22.94 10.69 0.58
CA THR A 35 -22.37 9.34 0.57
C THR A 35 -21.99 8.90 -0.84
N HIS A 36 -20.72 8.56 -1.04
CA HIS A 36 -20.25 7.91 -2.25
C HIS A 36 -20.74 6.44 -2.26
N PRO A 37 -21.20 5.88 -3.40
CA PRO A 37 -21.73 4.51 -3.48
C PRO A 37 -20.82 3.43 -2.91
N TYR A 38 -19.51 3.69 -2.89
CA TYR A 38 -18.51 2.81 -2.29
C TYR A 38 -18.79 2.48 -0.82
N TYR A 39 -19.18 3.46 0.00
CA TYR A 39 -19.41 3.21 1.44
C TYR A 39 -20.54 2.18 1.64
N LYS A 40 -21.66 2.39 0.95
CA LYS A 40 -22.78 1.46 0.95
C LYS A 40 -22.36 0.08 0.48
N GLY A 41 -21.57 -0.02 -0.59
CA GLY A 41 -21.01 -1.29 -1.05
C GLY A 41 -20.18 -1.99 0.03
N VAL A 42 -19.30 -1.29 0.74
CA VAL A 42 -18.52 -1.88 1.85
C VAL A 42 -19.43 -2.42 2.95
N MET A 43 -20.51 -1.71 3.30
CA MET A 43 -21.46 -2.15 4.32
C MET A 43 -22.30 -3.36 3.87
N GLU A 44 -22.66 -3.44 2.58
CA GLU A 44 -23.42 -4.56 2.01
C GLU A 44 -22.56 -5.83 1.83
N HIS A 45 -21.24 -5.68 1.75
CA HIS A 45 -20.28 -6.75 1.50
C HIS A 45 -19.34 -6.99 2.70
N GLU A 46 -19.88 -7.38 3.86
CA GLU A 46 -19.07 -7.59 5.07
C GLU A 46 -18.04 -8.74 4.97
N GLN A 47 -18.32 -9.73 4.12
CA GLN A 47 -17.47 -10.90 3.90
C GLN A 47 -16.74 -10.78 2.57
N TYR A 48 -15.59 -11.45 2.44
CA TYR A 48 -14.89 -11.51 1.16
C TYR A 48 -15.68 -12.34 0.14
N ASP A 49 -16.28 -11.65 -0.83
CA ASP A 49 -17.14 -12.22 -1.86
C ASP A 49 -16.74 -11.74 -3.27
N GLU A 50 -17.64 -11.89 -4.25
CA GLU A 50 -17.39 -11.47 -5.62
C GLU A 50 -17.12 -9.97 -5.76
N TRP A 51 -17.74 -9.14 -4.92
CA TRP A 51 -17.53 -7.70 -4.94
C TRP A 51 -16.09 -7.37 -4.59
N TRP A 52 -15.58 -7.90 -3.47
CA TRP A 52 -14.17 -7.72 -3.09
C TRP A 52 -13.19 -8.41 -4.04
N SER A 53 -13.53 -9.61 -4.52
CA SER A 53 -12.72 -10.36 -5.48
C SER A 53 -12.51 -9.59 -6.79
N SER A 54 -13.50 -8.80 -7.21
CA SER A 54 -13.38 -7.95 -8.40
C SER A 54 -12.22 -6.94 -8.29
N TYR A 55 -11.99 -6.37 -7.10
CA TYR A 55 -10.89 -5.43 -6.81
C TYR A 55 -9.57 -6.13 -6.44
N SER A 56 -9.63 -7.39 -6.04
CA SER A 56 -8.48 -8.13 -5.51
C SER A 56 -7.52 -8.61 -6.60
N LEU A 57 -6.24 -8.73 -6.21
CA LEU A 57 -5.19 -9.38 -7.00
C LEU A 57 -4.94 -10.83 -6.59
N ARG A 58 -5.57 -11.30 -5.50
CA ARG A 58 -5.28 -12.59 -4.85
C ARG A 58 -5.25 -13.79 -5.80
N ASP A 59 -6.11 -13.76 -6.81
CA ASP A 59 -6.30 -14.86 -7.76
C ASP A 59 -5.84 -14.50 -9.19
N LYS A 60 -5.21 -13.34 -9.37
CA LYS A 60 -4.81 -12.78 -10.67
C LYS A 60 -3.29 -12.72 -10.87
N TYR A 61 -2.51 -13.33 -9.98
CA TYR A 61 -1.04 -13.27 -10.06
C TYR A 61 -0.49 -13.82 -11.39
N SER A 62 -1.13 -14.84 -11.97
CA SER A 62 -0.74 -15.40 -13.28
C SER A 62 -0.91 -14.46 -14.46
N GLU A 63 -1.58 -13.33 -14.27
CA GLU A 63 -1.72 -12.29 -15.29
C GLU A 63 -0.55 -11.30 -15.24
N MET A 64 0.19 -11.24 -14.13
CA MET A 64 1.25 -10.28 -13.89
C MET A 64 2.49 -10.60 -14.72
N ALA A 65 2.86 -9.70 -15.63
CA ALA A 65 3.98 -9.92 -16.56
C ALA A 65 5.20 -9.04 -16.27
N ILE A 66 5.07 -8.05 -15.39
CA ILE A 66 6.07 -7.01 -15.13
C ILE A 66 6.78 -7.29 -13.79
N PRO A 67 8.12 -7.28 -13.73
CA PRO A 67 8.85 -7.25 -12.48
C PRO A 67 8.39 -6.11 -11.58
N SER A 68 8.25 -6.35 -10.28
CA SER A 68 7.77 -5.33 -9.35
C SER A 68 8.69 -5.21 -8.15
N LEU A 69 8.77 -3.99 -7.61
CA LEU A 69 9.43 -3.73 -6.34
C LEU A 69 8.36 -3.48 -5.28
N PHE A 70 8.30 -4.36 -4.30
CA PHE A 70 7.47 -4.17 -3.12
C PHE A 70 8.30 -3.51 -2.01
N ILE A 71 7.73 -2.50 -1.36
CA ILE A 71 8.38 -1.80 -0.25
C ILE A 71 7.38 -1.78 0.90
N THR A 72 7.81 -2.25 2.07
CA THR A 72 6.97 -2.29 3.27
C THR A 72 7.81 -2.14 4.54
N GLY A 73 7.15 -2.09 5.69
CA GLY A 73 7.78 -1.96 7.00
C GLY A 73 7.40 -3.10 7.95
N TRP A 74 8.26 -3.42 8.90
CA TRP A 74 7.96 -4.39 9.97
C TRP A 74 6.77 -3.96 10.85
N PHE A 75 6.53 -2.66 10.96
CA PHE A 75 5.44 -2.08 11.76
C PHE A 75 4.34 -1.47 10.86
N ASP A 76 4.32 -1.82 9.58
CA ASP A 76 3.26 -1.43 8.65
C ASP A 76 2.08 -2.39 8.77
N SER A 77 0.86 -1.84 8.89
CA SER A 77 -0.38 -2.61 9.05
C SER A 77 -0.75 -3.46 7.81
N LEU A 78 -0.17 -3.17 6.64
CA LEU A 78 -0.38 -3.84 5.37
C LEU A 78 0.81 -4.74 4.97
N SER A 79 1.76 -4.95 5.86
CA SER A 79 2.96 -5.78 5.61
C SER A 79 2.61 -7.20 5.17
N ASN A 80 1.61 -7.82 5.79
CA ASN A 80 1.15 -9.17 5.42
C ASN A 80 0.66 -9.24 3.96
N GLU A 81 -0.08 -8.23 3.50
CA GLU A 81 -0.55 -8.18 2.11
C GLU A 81 0.62 -8.00 1.14
N ASN A 82 1.62 -7.17 1.47
CA ASN A 82 2.85 -7.07 0.69
C ASN A 82 3.57 -8.42 0.56
N PHE A 83 3.65 -9.22 1.63
CA PHE A 83 4.25 -10.55 1.56
C PHE A 83 3.45 -11.52 0.70
N LYS A 84 2.11 -11.45 0.74
CA LYS A 84 1.25 -12.25 -0.14
C LYS A 84 1.46 -11.88 -1.61
N LEU A 85 1.51 -10.58 -1.93
CA LEU A 85 1.77 -10.10 -3.29
C LEU A 85 3.17 -10.51 -3.78
N PHE A 86 4.21 -10.29 -2.98
CA PHE A 86 5.59 -10.70 -3.33
C PHE A 86 5.70 -12.21 -3.59
N ASN A 87 5.08 -13.03 -2.73
CA ASN A 87 5.02 -14.47 -2.94
C ASN A 87 4.21 -14.84 -4.20
N GLY A 88 3.10 -14.15 -4.46
CA GLY A 88 2.29 -14.31 -5.65
C GLY A 88 3.10 -14.03 -6.92
N TRP A 89 3.81 -12.89 -6.96
CA TRP A 89 4.66 -12.54 -8.09
C TRP A 89 5.79 -13.54 -8.30
N THR A 90 6.57 -13.83 -7.27
CA THR A 90 7.76 -14.69 -7.41
C THR A 90 7.43 -16.13 -7.78
N LYS A 91 6.24 -16.63 -7.39
CA LYS A 91 5.83 -18.02 -7.63
C LYS A 91 4.89 -18.20 -8.81
N LYS A 92 4.02 -17.23 -9.08
CA LYS A 92 2.88 -17.40 -9.99
C LYS A 92 2.81 -16.38 -11.12
N ALA A 93 3.66 -15.33 -11.15
CA ALA A 93 3.62 -14.34 -12.23
C ALA A 93 3.75 -15.00 -13.62
N LYS A 94 3.17 -14.38 -14.64
CA LYS A 94 3.09 -14.87 -16.03
C LYS A 94 4.48 -15.18 -16.61
N THR A 95 5.43 -14.26 -16.44
CA THR A 95 6.74 -14.31 -17.08
C THR A 95 7.84 -14.75 -16.11
N GLN A 96 8.86 -15.42 -16.62
CA GLN A 96 10.04 -15.75 -15.81
C GLN A 96 10.77 -14.50 -15.32
N ASP A 97 10.72 -13.43 -16.11
CA ASP A 97 11.30 -12.14 -15.76
C ASP A 97 10.60 -11.55 -14.53
N ALA A 98 9.26 -11.47 -14.54
CA ALA A 98 8.50 -10.99 -13.38
C ALA A 98 8.75 -11.84 -12.14
N ARG A 99 8.86 -13.17 -12.28
CA ARG A 99 9.14 -14.07 -11.15
C ARG A 99 10.53 -13.86 -10.54
N SER A 100 11.56 -13.72 -11.38
CA SER A 100 12.98 -13.70 -10.95
C SER A 100 13.50 -12.32 -10.56
N LYS A 101 12.97 -11.26 -11.19
CA LYS A 101 13.42 -9.88 -10.97
C LYS A 101 12.59 -9.13 -9.94
N THR A 102 11.42 -9.64 -9.54
CA THR A 102 10.65 -9.03 -8.44
C THR A 102 11.46 -9.01 -7.14
N LYS A 103 11.47 -7.88 -6.45
CA LYS A 103 12.19 -7.67 -5.18
C LYS A 103 11.26 -7.13 -4.10
N LEU A 104 11.67 -7.33 -2.85
CA LEU A 104 11.00 -6.84 -1.66
C LEU A 104 12.01 -6.15 -0.75
N ILE A 105 11.65 -4.97 -0.26
CA ILE A 105 12.43 -4.19 0.70
C ILE A 105 11.60 -4.01 1.95
N ILE A 106 12.18 -4.35 3.09
CA ILE A 106 11.53 -4.29 4.40
C ILE A 106 12.43 -3.48 5.34
N GLY A 107 11.90 -2.38 5.86
CA GLY A 107 12.57 -1.55 6.87
C GLY A 107 11.83 -1.55 8.20
N PRO A 108 12.39 -0.92 9.25
CA PRO A 108 11.71 -0.74 10.54
C PRO A 108 10.73 0.44 10.50
N TRP A 109 9.83 0.42 9.51
CA TRP A 109 8.87 1.47 9.20
C TRP A 109 7.46 1.10 9.64
N SER A 110 6.64 2.11 9.92
CA SER A 110 5.20 1.98 10.08
C SER A 110 4.47 2.64 8.90
N HIS A 111 3.16 2.46 8.81
CA HIS A 111 2.36 3.02 7.72
C HIS A 111 2.51 4.55 7.56
N GLN A 112 2.75 5.26 8.67
CA GLN A 112 2.92 6.71 8.68
C GLN A 112 4.39 7.16 8.53
N ILE A 113 5.34 6.23 8.58
CA ILE A 113 6.78 6.51 8.54
C ILE A 113 7.35 5.84 7.28
N ALA A 114 7.45 6.61 6.20
CA ALA A 114 7.93 6.10 4.92
C ALA A 114 9.45 5.88 4.88
N PRO A 115 9.97 5.09 3.92
CA PRO A 115 11.39 5.02 3.63
C PRO A 115 12.00 6.42 3.45
N GLY A 116 13.07 6.72 4.17
CA GLY A 116 13.73 8.03 4.14
C GLY A 116 13.12 9.10 5.05
N ALA A 117 12.08 8.78 5.85
CA ALA A 117 11.60 9.70 6.87
C ALA A 117 12.66 9.88 7.98
N GLU A 118 13.11 11.13 8.17
CA GLU A 118 14.07 11.47 9.22
C GLU A 118 13.37 11.70 10.57
N TYR A 119 13.17 10.62 11.34
CA TYR A 119 12.84 10.73 12.75
C TYR A 119 14.09 10.51 13.62
N PRO A 120 14.20 11.14 14.82
CA PRO A 120 15.36 11.02 15.69
C PRO A 120 15.77 9.58 16.02
N TRP A 121 14.80 8.66 16.10
CA TRP A 121 14.98 7.22 16.33
C TRP A 121 15.18 6.40 15.03
N VAL A 122 14.86 6.96 13.86
CA VAL A 122 15.04 6.32 12.53
C VAL A 122 16.45 6.55 11.98
N LYS A 123 17.20 7.54 12.49
CA LYS A 123 18.63 7.75 12.13
C LYS A 123 19.51 6.52 12.35
N MET A 124 19.18 5.66 13.31
CA MET A 124 19.92 4.42 13.56
C MET A 124 19.59 3.30 12.54
N ALA A 125 18.48 3.43 11.81
CA ALA A 125 18.03 2.47 10.79
C ALA A 125 18.41 2.88 9.35
N ASN A 126 18.72 4.15 9.11
CA ASN A 126 18.99 4.70 7.77
C ASN A 126 20.33 4.25 7.14
N THR A 127 21.19 3.56 7.88
CA THR A 127 22.39 2.87 7.34
C THR A 127 22.05 1.72 6.38
N LEU A 128 20.77 1.34 6.26
CA LEU A 128 20.28 0.28 5.36
C LEU A 128 19.76 0.78 4.00
N ILE A 129 19.90 2.08 3.68
CA ILE A 129 19.41 2.66 2.42
C ILE A 129 20.37 2.41 1.24
N ALA A 130 21.69 2.28 1.46
CA ALA A 130 22.63 1.98 0.36
C ALA A 130 22.32 0.68 -0.43
N PRO A 131 21.82 -0.40 0.19
CA PRO A 131 21.26 -1.56 -0.52
C PRO A 131 20.09 -1.25 -1.47
N LEU A 132 19.35 -0.16 -1.25
CA LEU A 132 18.16 0.22 -2.04
C LEU A 132 18.54 0.52 -3.49
N GLU A 133 19.58 1.33 -3.72
CA GLU A 133 20.06 1.69 -5.06
C GLU A 133 20.52 0.47 -5.86
N LYS A 134 21.24 -0.45 -5.19
CA LYS A 134 21.71 -1.70 -5.80
C LYS A 134 20.59 -2.71 -6.05
N ALA A 135 19.54 -2.71 -5.21
CA ALA A 135 18.36 -3.54 -5.42
C ALA A 135 17.47 -3.00 -6.57
N LEU A 136 17.44 -1.66 -6.72
CA LEU A 136 16.65 -0.95 -7.73
C LEU A 136 17.23 -1.09 -9.15
N SER A 137 18.56 -1.11 -9.30
CA SER A 137 19.23 -1.18 -10.61
C SER A 137 18.92 -2.44 -11.43
N GLY A 138 18.47 -3.52 -10.78
CA GLY A 138 18.06 -4.77 -11.44
C GLY A 138 16.56 -4.88 -11.77
N VAL A 139 15.74 -3.91 -11.35
CA VAL A 139 14.26 -3.95 -11.48
C VAL A 139 13.74 -2.79 -12.32
N ILE A 140 14.36 -1.62 -12.23
CA ILE A 140 13.97 -0.39 -12.93
C ILE A 140 15.26 0.26 -13.46
N GLU A 141 15.37 0.50 -14.77
CA GLU A 141 16.36 1.44 -15.29
C GLU A 141 15.97 2.85 -14.81
N MET A 142 16.47 3.24 -13.64
CA MET A 142 16.24 4.58 -13.11
C MET A 142 17.12 5.57 -13.87
N HIS A 143 16.53 6.26 -14.87
CA HIS A 143 17.07 7.53 -15.35
C HIS A 143 16.85 8.60 -14.28
N MET A 144 17.74 8.63 -13.29
CA MET A 144 17.88 9.78 -12.40
C MET A 144 18.74 10.82 -13.14
N HIS A 145 18.10 11.77 -13.83
CA HIS A 145 18.79 13.02 -14.16
C HIS A 145 19.03 13.78 -12.85
N LEU A 146 20.22 13.59 -12.30
CA LEU A 146 20.79 14.47 -11.30
C LEU A 146 21.38 15.67 -12.05
N GLY A 147 20.71 16.81 -11.97
CA GLY A 147 21.28 18.13 -12.26
C GLY A 147 21.68 18.81 -10.97
#